data_AF-A0A0F8Z5H0-F1
#
_entry.id   AF-A0A0F8Z5H0-F1
#
_cell.length_a   1.000
_cell.length_b   1.000
_cell.length_c   1.000
_cell.angle_alpha   90.00
_cell.angle_beta   90.00
_cell.angle_gamma   90.00
#
_symmetry.space_group_name_H-M   'P 1'
#
loop_
_entity.id
_entity.type
_entity.pdbx_description
1 polymer ?
#
loop_
_entity_poly.entity_id
_entity_poly.type
_entity_poly.pdbx_seq_one_letter_code
_entity_poly.pdbx_strand_id
1 'polypeptide(L)'
;VMAQHGLDYESLRKIKPDLIMISLSGYGQNGPWRDYTAYGMGLEPASGISSLTGYRGGDPTRTGISFTDPYSGIIGAGAVLAALHYRRRTGKGQYIDLSEQEAAIPIGGYALMDYALNGREPERIGNRSHWYAPQGCYPCRGEDNWLVLTVRDDAEWQAFCEAVGQPKWAGDERFADVLGRHRHHDELDELIASWTREQGHIEAMHLLQAAGVTAAAVLNPKEVLLDPHLRERGYFETIDQPDVGPRPVPRQTGARFSAFDVSTRAPAPKLGEHNKEILQGLLGLSDEEISALQERKIIGDEPELAAGVDVMRMFVQWPTTTFLQMGAVAALEPDYKQQLGLEQKAGE
;
A
#
# COMPACT_ATOMS: atom_id res chain seq x y z
N VAL A 1 -15.22 -11.56 -19.58
CA VAL A 1 -16.32 -11.92 -18.63
C VAL A 1 -17.59 -11.11 -18.89
N MET A 2 -17.65 -9.81 -18.59
CA MET A 2 -18.89 -9.01 -18.64
C MET A 2 -19.67 -9.12 -19.98
N ALA A 3 -18.99 -9.04 -21.11
CA ALA A 3 -19.61 -9.18 -22.43
C ALA A 3 -20.26 -10.56 -22.67
N GLN A 4 -19.71 -11.64 -22.12
CA GLN A 4 -20.28 -12.98 -22.25
C GLN A 4 -21.63 -13.12 -21.51
N HIS A 5 -21.89 -12.24 -20.53
CA HIS A 5 -23.14 -12.17 -19.80
C HIS A 5 -24.08 -11.07 -20.33
N GLY A 6 -23.74 -10.40 -21.44
CA GLY A 6 -24.53 -9.27 -21.98
C GLY A 6 -24.49 -8.02 -21.11
N LEU A 7 -23.48 -7.90 -20.24
CA LEU A 7 -23.29 -6.78 -19.31
C LEU A 7 -22.12 -5.88 -19.74
N ASP A 8 -21.79 -5.85 -21.03
CA ASP A 8 -20.84 -4.90 -21.59
C ASP A 8 -21.42 -3.48 -21.65
N TYR A 9 -20.54 -2.50 -21.89
CA TYR A 9 -20.91 -1.09 -21.93
C TYR A 9 -21.99 -0.77 -22.97
N GLU A 10 -21.89 -1.31 -24.18
CA GLU A 10 -22.86 -1.01 -25.25
C GLU A 10 -24.23 -1.60 -24.95
N SER A 11 -24.27 -2.76 -24.28
CA SER A 11 -25.51 -3.36 -23.79
C SER A 11 -26.14 -2.52 -22.67
N LEU A 12 -25.36 -2.16 -21.63
CA LEU A 12 -25.87 -1.42 -20.48
C LEU A 12 -26.25 0.04 -20.80
N ARG A 13 -25.53 0.69 -21.72
CA ARG A 13 -25.80 2.07 -22.15
C ARG A 13 -27.16 2.23 -22.80
N LYS A 14 -27.71 1.18 -23.45
CA LYS A 14 -29.08 1.21 -24.00
C LYS A 14 -30.14 1.42 -22.92
N ILE A 15 -29.86 0.97 -21.70
CA ILE A 15 -30.73 1.12 -20.53
C ILE A 15 -30.45 2.45 -19.82
N LYS A 16 -29.17 2.79 -19.63
CA LYS A 16 -28.72 4.02 -18.96
C LYS A 16 -27.72 4.78 -19.85
N PRO A 17 -28.18 5.72 -20.71
CA PRO A 17 -27.33 6.39 -21.71
C PRO A 17 -26.17 7.20 -21.16
N ASP A 18 -26.26 7.63 -19.89
CA ASP A 18 -25.27 8.39 -19.15
C ASP A 18 -24.49 7.52 -18.11
N LEU A 19 -24.49 6.20 -18.30
CA LEU A 19 -23.69 5.25 -17.53
C LEU A 19 -22.21 5.56 -17.67
N ILE A 20 -21.51 5.52 -16.53
CA ILE A 20 -20.05 5.46 -16.48
C ILE A 20 -19.70 4.02 -16.10
N MET A 21 -18.90 3.37 -16.93
CA MET A 21 -18.42 2.01 -16.69
C MET A 21 -16.90 2.02 -16.80
N ILE A 22 -16.23 1.46 -15.81
CA ILE A 22 -14.79 1.20 -15.84
C ILE A 22 -14.56 -0.30 -15.91
N SER A 23 -13.69 -0.72 -16.83
CA SER A 23 -13.07 -2.03 -16.82
C SER A 23 -11.63 -1.85 -16.38
N LEU A 24 -11.31 -2.36 -15.20
CA LEU A 24 -9.96 -2.40 -14.68
C LEU A 24 -9.44 -3.82 -14.88
N SER A 25 -8.45 -3.97 -15.76
CA SER A 25 -7.88 -5.27 -16.14
C SER A 25 -6.36 -5.20 -16.15
N GLY A 26 -5.67 -6.35 -16.10
CA GLY A 26 -4.21 -6.36 -16.06
C GLY A 26 -3.57 -5.62 -17.25
N TYR A 27 -3.96 -5.99 -18.47
CA TYR A 27 -3.32 -5.53 -19.72
C TYR A 27 -4.25 -4.68 -20.62
N GLY A 28 -5.41 -4.27 -20.11
CA GLY A 28 -6.41 -3.53 -20.89
C GLY A 28 -7.32 -4.46 -21.72
N GLN A 29 -8.37 -3.88 -22.33
CA GLN A 29 -9.34 -4.63 -23.13
C GLN A 29 -8.91 -4.81 -24.60
N ASN A 30 -7.71 -4.35 -24.96
CA ASN A 30 -7.16 -4.40 -26.30
C ASN A 30 -5.66 -4.75 -26.29
N GLY A 31 -5.06 -4.93 -27.47
CA GLY A 31 -3.66 -5.35 -27.60
C GLY A 31 -3.45 -6.88 -27.50
N PRO A 32 -2.20 -7.34 -27.73
CA PRO A 32 -1.88 -8.76 -27.82
C PRO A 32 -2.03 -9.53 -26.50
N TRP A 33 -2.01 -8.83 -25.36
CA TRP A 33 -2.08 -9.43 -24.02
C TRP A 33 -3.45 -9.27 -23.35
N ARG A 34 -4.47 -8.76 -24.05
CA ARG A 34 -5.82 -8.53 -23.49
C ARG A 34 -6.45 -9.78 -22.87
N ASP A 35 -6.11 -10.95 -23.40
CA ASP A 35 -6.66 -12.25 -23.01
C ASP A 35 -5.72 -13.00 -22.04
N TYR A 36 -4.62 -12.38 -21.59
CA TYR A 36 -3.69 -12.99 -20.64
C TYR A 36 -4.23 -12.88 -19.21
N THR A 37 -4.05 -13.96 -18.45
CA THR A 37 -4.31 -13.94 -17.01
C THR A 37 -3.30 -13.02 -16.33
N ALA A 38 -3.80 -12.10 -15.51
CA ALA A 38 -2.98 -11.20 -14.75
C ALA A 38 -3.21 -11.41 -13.25
N TYR A 39 -2.11 -11.38 -12.50
CA TYR A 39 -2.07 -11.27 -11.06
C TYR A 39 -1.09 -10.17 -10.71
N GLY A 40 -1.36 -9.41 -9.64
CA GLY A 40 -0.53 -8.26 -9.26
C GLY A 40 0.97 -8.54 -9.17
N MET A 41 1.36 -9.75 -8.77
CA MET A 41 2.77 -10.17 -8.72
C MET A 41 3.48 -10.12 -10.09
N GLY A 42 2.74 -10.30 -11.19
CA GLY A 42 3.29 -10.25 -12.56
C GLY A 42 3.17 -8.88 -13.22
N LEU A 43 2.31 -8.00 -12.72
CA LEU A 43 2.06 -6.69 -13.33
C LEU A 43 3.16 -5.68 -13.01
N GLU A 44 3.69 -5.68 -11.79
CA GLU A 44 4.86 -4.87 -11.43
C GLU A 44 6.08 -5.14 -12.36
N PRO A 45 6.55 -6.39 -12.54
CA PRO A 45 7.65 -6.66 -13.46
C PRO A 45 7.28 -6.41 -14.92
N ALA A 46 6.05 -6.71 -15.35
CA ALA A 46 5.59 -6.40 -16.70
C ALA A 46 5.56 -4.89 -16.99
N SER A 47 5.46 -4.05 -15.96
CA SER A 47 5.51 -2.58 -16.06
C SER A 47 6.93 -2.02 -15.99
N GLY A 48 7.95 -2.88 -15.87
CA GLY A 48 9.36 -2.50 -15.82
C GLY A 48 9.87 -2.08 -14.44
N ILE A 49 9.00 -1.95 -13.43
CA ILE A 49 9.37 -1.46 -12.09
C ILE A 49 10.39 -2.39 -11.42
N SER A 50 10.16 -3.70 -11.46
CA SER A 50 11.06 -4.67 -10.81
C SER A 50 12.47 -4.70 -11.43
N SER A 51 12.67 -4.19 -12.65
CA SER A 51 14.01 -4.05 -13.24
C SER A 51 14.86 -3.01 -12.49
N LEU A 52 14.20 -2.01 -11.89
CA LEU A 52 14.80 -0.88 -11.16
C LEU A 52 14.87 -1.13 -9.64
N THR A 53 14.09 -2.10 -9.15
CA THR A 53 13.99 -2.41 -7.72
C THR A 53 14.93 -3.53 -7.32
N GLY A 54 15.76 -3.28 -6.32
CA GLY A 54 16.71 -4.24 -5.74
C GLY A 54 18.09 -3.63 -5.53
N TYR A 55 19.02 -4.44 -5.03
CA TYR A 55 20.41 -4.04 -4.83
C TYR A 55 21.26 -4.25 -6.09
N ARG A 56 22.36 -3.50 -6.19
CA ARG A 56 23.33 -3.64 -7.28
C ARG A 56 23.84 -5.08 -7.37
N GLY A 57 23.89 -5.64 -8.57
CA GLY A 57 24.33 -7.01 -8.82
C GLY A 57 23.34 -8.10 -8.39
N GLY A 58 22.22 -7.75 -7.74
CA GLY A 58 21.16 -8.69 -7.38
C GLY A 58 20.11 -8.86 -8.48
N ASP A 59 19.19 -9.81 -8.27
CA ASP A 59 18.08 -10.07 -9.18
C ASP A 59 17.02 -8.96 -9.16
N PRO A 60 16.25 -8.76 -10.25
CA PRO A 60 15.05 -7.94 -10.24
C PRO A 60 14.12 -8.35 -9.09
N THR A 61 13.76 -7.38 -8.25
CA THR A 61 13.00 -7.64 -7.01
C THR A 61 11.68 -6.90 -7.04
N ARG A 62 10.63 -7.48 -6.45
CA ARG A 62 9.35 -6.78 -6.29
C ARG A 62 9.34 -5.88 -5.08
N THR A 63 8.48 -4.87 -5.07
CA THR A 63 8.28 -3.97 -3.91
C THR A 63 7.61 -4.62 -2.68
N GLY A 64 7.36 -5.92 -2.71
CA GLY A 64 6.80 -6.72 -1.60
C GLY A 64 5.34 -7.09 -1.85
N ILE A 65 4.44 -6.10 -1.79
CA ILE A 65 3.02 -6.30 -2.10
C ILE A 65 2.79 -6.29 -3.62
N SER A 66 1.61 -6.71 -4.06
CA SER A 66 1.13 -6.41 -5.41
C SER A 66 0.81 -4.91 -5.50
N PHE A 67 1.83 -4.05 -5.56
CA PHE A 67 1.66 -2.59 -5.43
C PHE A 67 0.74 -2.00 -6.51
N THR A 68 0.73 -2.62 -7.68
CA THR A 68 -0.08 -2.22 -8.83
C THR A 68 -1.59 -2.34 -8.56
N ASP A 69 -2.03 -3.28 -7.72
CA ASP A 69 -3.44 -3.52 -7.41
C ASP A 69 -4.09 -2.28 -6.72
N PRO A 70 -3.63 -1.86 -5.52
CA PRO A 70 -4.21 -0.68 -4.87
C PRO A 70 -3.91 0.61 -5.64
N TYR A 71 -2.75 0.71 -6.29
CA TYR A 71 -2.39 1.89 -7.06
C TYR A 71 -3.36 2.11 -8.23
N SER A 72 -3.66 1.06 -9.00
CA SER A 72 -4.63 1.12 -10.10
C SER A 72 -6.04 1.39 -9.61
N GLY A 73 -6.41 0.92 -8.41
CA GLY A 73 -7.66 1.31 -7.75
C GLY A 73 -7.75 2.82 -7.52
N ILE A 74 -6.67 3.46 -7.06
CA ILE A 74 -6.60 4.92 -6.87
C ILE A 74 -6.70 5.66 -8.20
N ILE A 75 -5.95 5.22 -9.22
CA ILE A 75 -6.02 5.81 -10.57
C ILE A 75 -7.44 5.65 -11.16
N GLY A 76 -8.05 4.48 -10.99
CA GLY A 76 -9.42 4.20 -11.41
C GLY A 76 -10.46 5.08 -10.72
N ALA A 77 -10.32 5.32 -9.41
CA ALA A 77 -11.16 6.27 -8.70
C ALA A 77 -11.03 7.69 -9.28
N GLY A 78 -9.80 8.13 -9.58
CA GLY A 78 -9.54 9.40 -10.26
C GLY A 78 -10.20 9.49 -11.65
N ALA A 79 -10.11 8.42 -12.45
CA ALA A 79 -10.75 8.35 -13.76
C ALA A 79 -12.29 8.43 -13.66
N VAL A 80 -12.88 7.74 -12.68
CA VAL A 80 -14.33 7.81 -12.42
C VAL A 80 -14.74 9.21 -11.95
N LEU A 81 -13.95 9.88 -11.09
CA LEU A 81 -14.22 11.26 -10.68
C LEU A 81 -14.17 12.24 -11.88
N ALA A 82 -13.17 12.09 -12.76
CA ALA A 82 -13.09 12.86 -14.00
C ALA A 82 -14.30 12.59 -14.90
N ALA A 83 -14.75 11.33 -14.99
CA ALA A 83 -15.92 10.96 -15.76
C ALA A 83 -17.23 11.49 -15.16
N LEU A 84 -17.36 11.51 -13.85
CA LEU A 84 -18.48 12.14 -13.15
C LEU A 84 -18.52 13.65 -13.42
N HIS A 85 -17.35 14.30 -13.41
CA HIS A 85 -17.25 15.72 -13.78
C HIS A 85 -17.63 15.97 -15.24
N TYR A 86 -17.19 15.13 -16.18
CA TYR A 86 -17.62 15.17 -17.57
C TYR A 86 -19.13 15.00 -17.73
N ARG A 87 -19.71 14.01 -17.04
CA ARG A 87 -21.17 13.77 -17.06
C ARG A 87 -21.96 14.93 -16.51
N ARG A 88 -21.50 15.56 -15.42
CA ARG A 88 -22.13 16.77 -14.86
C ARG A 88 -22.19 17.92 -15.87
N ARG A 89 -21.18 18.07 -16.73
CA ARG A 89 -21.12 19.15 -17.74
C ARG A 89 -21.91 18.84 -19.01
N THR A 90 -22.04 17.57 -19.38
CA THR A 90 -22.53 17.18 -20.72
C THR A 90 -23.80 16.34 -20.69
N GLY A 91 -24.19 15.79 -19.54
CA GLY A 91 -25.22 14.78 -19.41
C GLY A 91 -24.83 13.41 -19.98
N LYS A 92 -23.59 13.21 -20.45
CA LYS A 92 -23.14 11.98 -21.11
C LYS A 92 -22.25 11.13 -20.20
N GLY A 93 -22.45 9.83 -20.27
CA GLY A 93 -21.59 8.83 -19.66
C GLY A 93 -20.40 8.48 -20.54
N GLN A 94 -19.59 7.52 -20.13
CA GLN A 94 -18.48 7.00 -20.92
C GLN A 94 -18.00 5.64 -20.42
N TYR A 95 -17.31 4.94 -21.30
CA TYR A 95 -16.54 3.74 -20.97
C TYR A 95 -15.09 4.11 -20.68
N ILE A 96 -14.52 3.49 -19.64
CA ILE A 96 -13.12 3.66 -19.24
C ILE A 96 -12.47 2.27 -19.30
N ASP A 97 -11.52 2.11 -20.22
CA ASP A 97 -10.60 0.96 -20.24
C ASP A 97 -9.35 1.38 -19.46
N LEU A 98 -9.07 0.70 -18.34
CA LEU A 98 -7.91 0.95 -17.51
C LEU A 98 -7.08 -0.34 -17.41
N SER A 99 -5.87 -0.30 -17.99
CA SER A 99 -4.86 -1.31 -17.76
C SER A 99 -4.10 -1.00 -16.47
N GLU A 100 -3.96 -2.01 -15.61
CA GLU A 100 -3.13 -1.93 -14.42
C GLU A 100 -1.63 -1.84 -14.76
N GLN A 101 -1.18 -2.52 -15.82
CA GLN A 101 0.18 -2.37 -16.34
C GLN A 101 0.44 -0.92 -16.78
N GLU A 102 -0.43 -0.34 -17.61
CA GLU A 102 -0.28 1.04 -18.08
C GLU A 102 -0.35 2.04 -16.92
N ALA A 103 -1.22 1.81 -15.94
CA ALA A 103 -1.31 2.64 -14.75
C ALA A 103 0.02 2.65 -13.98
N ALA A 104 0.72 1.51 -13.91
CA ALA A 104 1.95 1.38 -13.14
C ALA A 104 3.20 1.95 -13.85
N ILE A 105 3.27 1.93 -15.19
CA ILE A 105 4.46 2.41 -15.96
C ILE A 105 4.99 3.79 -15.51
N PRO A 106 4.15 4.83 -15.29
CA PRO A 106 4.62 6.14 -14.86
C PRO A 106 5.43 6.16 -13.56
N ILE A 107 5.30 5.16 -12.69
CA ILE A 107 6.09 5.04 -11.45
C ILE A 107 7.59 4.93 -11.79
N GLY A 108 7.93 4.20 -12.86
CA GLY A 108 9.28 4.08 -13.40
C GLY A 108 9.62 5.11 -14.48
N GLY A 109 8.82 6.18 -14.62
CA GLY A 109 8.90 7.09 -15.76
C GLY A 109 10.27 7.74 -15.97
N TYR A 110 11.03 7.99 -14.90
CA TYR A 110 12.38 8.54 -15.01
C TYR A 110 13.32 7.61 -15.79
N ALA A 111 13.22 6.30 -15.59
CA ALA A 111 14.04 5.30 -16.27
C ALA A 111 13.69 5.21 -17.75
N LEU A 112 12.39 5.23 -18.05
CA LEU A 112 11.91 5.27 -19.44
C LEU A 112 12.43 6.52 -20.17
N MET A 113 12.44 7.67 -19.51
CA MET A 113 12.97 8.91 -20.10
C MET A 113 14.49 8.90 -20.23
N ASP A 114 15.23 8.34 -19.26
CA ASP A 114 16.68 8.22 -19.35
C ASP A 114 17.10 7.32 -20.52
N TYR A 115 16.41 6.20 -20.72
CA TYR A 115 16.62 5.36 -21.90
C TYR A 115 16.25 6.11 -23.20
N ALA A 116 15.08 6.74 -23.26
CA ALA A 116 14.62 7.43 -24.46
C ALA A 116 15.53 8.59 -24.90
N LEU A 117 16.13 9.31 -23.94
CA LEU A 117 16.95 10.49 -24.22
C LEU A 117 18.44 10.15 -24.35
N ASN A 118 18.96 9.22 -23.54
CA ASN A 118 20.39 8.97 -23.40
C ASN A 118 20.80 7.55 -23.81
N GLY A 119 19.86 6.65 -24.11
CA GLY A 119 20.14 5.24 -24.40
C GLY A 119 20.69 4.46 -23.21
N ARG A 120 20.53 5.00 -21.99
CA ARG A 120 21.04 4.42 -20.76
C ARG A 120 19.97 3.58 -20.10
N GLU A 121 20.30 2.32 -19.88
CA GLU A 121 19.52 1.42 -19.02
C GLU A 121 19.95 1.66 -17.56
N PRO A 122 19.06 2.11 -16.66
CA PRO A 122 19.42 2.31 -15.26
C PRO A 122 19.73 0.99 -14.56
N GLU A 123 20.78 0.98 -13.74
CA GLU A 123 21.07 -0.15 -12.87
C GLU A 123 20.27 -0.05 -11.56
N ARG A 124 20.05 -1.22 -10.93
CA ARG A 124 19.60 -1.28 -9.54
C ARG A 124 20.68 -0.71 -8.61
N ILE A 125 20.31 0.25 -7.78
CA ILE A 125 21.24 0.93 -6.84
C ILE A 125 20.84 0.78 -5.37
N GLY A 126 19.86 -0.09 -5.06
CA GLY A 126 19.33 -0.24 -3.71
C GLY A 126 18.70 1.06 -3.20
N ASN A 127 19.08 1.45 -1.98
CA ASN A 127 18.56 2.67 -1.34
C ASN A 127 19.38 3.93 -1.65
N ARG A 128 20.37 3.85 -2.56
CA ARG A 128 21.22 4.98 -2.94
C ARG A 128 20.52 5.97 -3.87
N SER A 129 21.17 7.10 -4.10
CA SER A 129 20.75 8.13 -5.05
C SER A 129 21.81 8.34 -6.12
N HIS A 130 21.38 8.75 -7.32
CA HIS A 130 22.28 9.30 -8.33
C HIS A 130 22.71 10.74 -8.02
N TRP A 131 22.01 11.43 -7.10
CA TRP A 131 22.17 12.87 -6.86
C TRP A 131 22.74 13.17 -5.48
N TYR A 132 22.39 12.35 -4.49
CA TYR A 132 22.70 12.63 -3.08
C TYR A 132 23.64 11.58 -2.48
N ALA A 133 24.60 12.04 -1.69
CA ALA A 133 25.53 11.21 -0.94
C ALA A 133 25.86 11.89 0.40
N PRO A 134 25.60 11.25 1.55
CA PRO A 134 24.92 9.95 1.67
C PRO A 134 23.40 10.01 1.34
N GLN A 135 22.91 8.99 0.65
CA GLN A 135 21.49 8.58 0.69
C GLN A 135 21.48 7.06 0.82
N GLY A 136 20.80 6.53 1.82
CA GLY A 136 20.83 5.09 2.07
C GLY A 136 19.91 4.62 3.18
N CYS A 137 20.00 3.32 3.46
CA CYS A 137 19.30 2.63 4.54
C CYS A 137 20.34 1.86 5.35
N TYR A 138 20.47 2.18 6.63
CA TYR A 138 21.56 1.73 7.48
C TYR A 138 21.03 0.95 8.68
N PRO A 139 21.67 -0.16 9.06
CA PRO A 139 21.22 -0.97 10.17
C PRO A 139 21.46 -0.24 11.50
N CYS A 140 20.53 -0.42 12.42
CA CYS A 140 20.55 0.15 13.76
C CYS A 140 20.62 -0.94 14.84
N ARG A 141 20.76 -0.52 16.10
CA ARG A 141 20.75 -1.39 17.26
C ARG A 141 19.41 -2.14 17.33
N GLY A 142 19.48 -3.48 17.43
CA GLY A 142 18.31 -4.36 17.47
C GLY A 142 18.23 -5.29 16.26
N GLU A 143 17.13 -6.04 16.17
CA GLU A 143 16.85 -6.93 15.05
C GLU A 143 16.01 -6.21 14.01
N ASP A 144 16.47 -6.20 12.75
CA ASP A 144 15.78 -5.58 11.60
C ASP A 144 15.34 -4.12 11.81
N ASN A 145 16.09 -3.38 12.63
CA ASN A 145 15.92 -1.95 12.82
C ASN A 145 16.79 -1.20 11.84
N TRP A 146 16.21 -0.24 11.12
CA TRP A 146 16.94 0.53 10.11
C TRP A 146 16.62 2.03 10.17
N LEU A 147 17.59 2.82 9.75
CA LEU A 147 17.48 4.26 9.58
C LEU A 147 17.75 4.61 8.11
N VAL A 148 16.81 5.31 7.48
CA VAL A 148 17.07 5.96 6.19
C VAL A 148 17.46 7.41 6.40
N LEU A 149 18.39 7.90 5.59
CA LEU A 149 18.76 9.31 5.59
C LEU A 149 19.10 9.81 4.20
N THR A 150 19.06 11.13 4.03
CA THR A 150 19.45 11.84 2.82
C THR A 150 20.17 13.12 3.21
N VAL A 151 21.35 13.32 2.62
CA VAL A 151 22.16 14.54 2.73
C VAL A 151 22.33 15.12 1.33
N ARG A 152 21.82 16.34 1.15
CA ARG A 152 21.66 16.98 -0.16
C ARG A 152 22.82 17.87 -0.54
N ASP A 153 23.50 18.45 0.45
CA ASP A 153 24.60 19.38 0.25
C ASP A 153 25.64 19.29 1.37
N ASP A 154 26.71 20.09 1.25
CA ASP A 154 27.84 20.09 2.18
C ASP A 154 27.47 20.69 3.56
N ALA A 155 26.45 21.56 3.63
CA ALA A 155 25.98 22.11 4.88
C ALA A 155 25.21 21.06 5.69
N GLU A 156 24.34 20.28 5.04
CA GLU A 156 23.69 19.11 5.67
C GLU A 156 24.71 18.04 6.06
N TRP A 157 25.78 17.84 5.28
CA TRP A 157 26.86 16.92 5.63
C TRP A 157 27.59 17.36 6.90
N GLN A 158 27.92 18.65 7.01
CA GLN A 158 28.53 19.19 8.21
C GLN A 158 27.60 19.04 9.43
N ALA A 159 26.31 19.38 9.27
CA ALA A 159 25.31 19.23 10.33
C ALA A 159 25.16 17.76 10.79
N PHE A 160 25.17 16.81 9.84
CA PHE A 160 25.18 15.39 10.14
C PHE A 160 26.42 15.01 10.97
N CYS A 161 27.61 15.41 10.52
CA CYS A 161 28.87 15.10 11.19
C CYS A 161 28.92 15.68 12.62
N GLU A 162 28.41 16.89 12.82
CA GLU A 162 28.28 17.51 14.15
C GLU A 162 27.30 16.73 15.04
N ALA A 163 26.11 16.39 14.51
CA ALA A 163 25.07 15.68 15.25
C ALA A 163 25.50 14.29 15.72
N VAL A 164 26.25 13.56 14.89
CA VAL A 164 26.75 12.21 15.22
C VAL A 164 28.05 12.23 16.03
N GLY A 165 28.56 13.41 16.38
CA GLY A 165 29.79 13.58 17.17
C GLY A 165 31.07 13.26 16.41
N GLN A 166 31.04 13.32 15.07
CA GLN A 166 32.16 13.03 14.17
C GLN A 166 32.53 14.22 13.26
N PRO A 167 32.80 15.42 13.82
CA PRO A 167 33.07 16.62 13.01
C PRO A 167 34.28 16.46 12.07
N LYS A 168 35.20 15.54 12.37
CA LYS A 168 36.37 15.25 11.54
C LYS A 168 36.00 14.65 10.18
N TRP A 169 34.86 13.98 10.04
CA TRP A 169 34.43 13.41 8.76
C TRP A 169 34.14 14.48 7.72
N ALA A 170 33.61 15.64 8.13
CA ALA A 170 33.38 16.78 7.25
C ALA A 170 34.70 17.41 6.74
N GLY A 171 35.78 17.29 7.52
CA GLY A 171 37.11 17.78 7.14
C GLY A 171 37.96 16.77 6.37
N ASP A 172 37.49 15.55 6.14
CA ASP A 172 38.19 14.55 5.34
C ASP A 172 38.08 14.91 3.85
N GLU A 173 39.20 14.98 3.14
CA GLU A 173 39.22 15.33 1.70
C GLU A 173 38.35 14.40 0.85
N ARG A 174 38.14 13.15 1.27
CA ARG A 174 37.25 12.20 0.58
C ARG A 174 35.78 12.59 0.66
N PHE A 175 35.36 13.29 1.72
CA PHE A 175 33.95 13.58 2.02
C PHE A 175 33.62 15.07 2.06
N ALA A 176 34.61 15.94 1.84
CA ALA A 176 34.48 17.40 1.93
C ALA A 176 33.43 17.97 0.96
N ASP A 177 33.25 17.37 -0.21
CA ASP A 177 32.24 17.77 -1.20
C ASP A 177 31.39 16.58 -1.69
N VAL A 178 30.27 16.89 -2.34
CA VAL A 178 29.32 15.88 -2.85
C VAL A 178 29.95 14.91 -3.85
N LEU A 179 30.91 15.36 -4.66
CA LEU A 179 31.58 14.51 -5.65
C LEU A 179 32.52 13.51 -4.99
N GLY A 180 33.26 13.95 -3.98
CA GLY A 180 34.07 13.12 -3.12
C GLY A 180 33.22 12.06 -2.43
N ARG A 181 32.10 12.46 -1.81
CA ARG A 181 31.16 11.54 -1.16
C ARG A 181 30.59 10.50 -2.13
N HIS A 182 30.26 10.88 -3.36
CA HIS A 182 29.81 9.93 -4.39
C HIS A 182 30.91 8.96 -4.82
N ARG A 183 32.15 9.43 -5.00
CA ARG A 183 33.27 8.58 -5.41
C ARG A 183 33.65 7.55 -4.34
N HIS A 184 33.50 7.91 -3.07
CA HIS A 184 33.86 7.09 -1.92
C HIS A 184 32.61 6.63 -1.14
N HIS A 185 31.47 6.45 -1.82
CA HIS A 185 30.19 6.17 -1.17
C HIS A 185 30.22 4.85 -0.40
N ASP A 186 30.97 3.84 -0.86
CA ASP A 186 31.10 2.57 -0.14
C ASP A 186 31.78 2.77 1.23
N GLU A 187 32.88 3.52 1.27
CA GLU A 187 33.58 3.87 2.52
C GLU A 187 32.72 4.76 3.43
N LEU A 188 31.96 5.68 2.83
CA LEU A 188 31.03 6.54 3.55
C LEU A 188 29.89 5.72 4.18
N ASP A 189 29.34 4.75 3.46
CA ASP A 189 28.30 3.86 3.96
C ASP A 189 28.80 3.03 5.15
N GLU A 190 30.04 2.56 5.11
CA GLU A 190 30.66 1.83 6.22
C GLU A 190 30.80 2.70 7.48
N LEU A 191 31.25 3.96 7.33
CA LEU A 191 31.37 4.90 8.44
C LEU A 191 30.01 5.19 9.08
N ILE A 192 29.01 5.49 8.26
CA ILE A 192 27.65 5.78 8.72
C ILE A 192 27.07 4.53 9.39
N ALA A 193 27.18 3.36 8.77
CA ALA A 193 26.68 2.10 9.32
C ALA A 193 27.35 1.75 10.66
N SER A 194 28.64 2.04 10.82
CA SER A 194 29.34 1.82 12.09
C SER A 194 28.71 2.63 13.23
N TRP A 195 28.34 3.89 12.96
CA TRP A 195 27.67 4.72 13.95
C TRP A 195 26.21 4.29 14.17
N THR A 196 25.44 4.06 13.11
CA THR A 196 24.00 3.76 13.22
C THR A 196 23.73 2.45 13.96
N ARG A 197 24.59 1.44 13.82
CA ARG A 197 24.48 0.14 14.51
C ARG A 197 24.45 0.26 16.03
N GLU A 198 25.00 1.34 16.57
CA GLU A 198 25.01 1.60 18.00
C GLU A 198 23.77 2.37 18.46
N GLN A 199 22.93 2.87 17.55
CA GLN A 199 21.79 3.75 17.87
C GLN A 199 20.45 3.02 17.82
N GLY A 200 19.49 3.47 18.63
CA GLY A 200 18.07 3.18 18.37
C GLY A 200 17.59 3.92 17.12
N HIS A 201 16.87 3.26 16.22
CA HIS A 201 16.49 3.84 14.92
C HIS A 201 15.56 5.07 15.05
N ILE A 202 14.61 5.06 16.00
CA ILE A 202 13.77 6.22 16.33
C ILE A 202 14.58 7.36 16.99
N GLU A 203 15.50 7.01 17.91
CA GLU A 203 16.36 7.98 18.60
C GLU A 203 17.27 8.70 17.59
N ALA A 204 17.89 7.95 16.68
CA ALA A 204 18.73 8.48 15.61
C ALA A 204 17.93 9.35 14.63
N MET A 205 16.71 8.94 14.27
CA MET A 205 15.82 9.76 13.45
C MET A 205 15.57 11.12 14.09
N HIS A 206 15.20 11.16 15.38
CA HIS A 206 14.94 12.43 16.08
C HIS A 206 16.20 13.29 16.21
N LEU A 207 17.36 12.68 16.51
CA LEU A 207 18.65 13.39 16.58
C LEU A 207 18.98 14.09 15.26
N LEU A 208 18.88 13.37 14.14
CA LEU A 208 19.21 13.90 12.82
C LEU A 208 18.19 14.95 12.34
N GLN A 209 16.90 14.71 12.55
CA GLN A 209 15.85 15.70 12.24
C GLN A 209 16.05 17.01 13.03
N ALA A 210 16.44 16.93 14.30
CA ALA A 210 16.74 18.11 15.11
C ALA A 210 17.95 18.90 14.60
N ALA A 211 18.88 18.23 13.92
CA ALA A 211 20.03 18.85 13.26
C ALA A 211 19.74 19.34 11.82
N GLY A 212 18.49 19.21 11.34
CA GLY A 212 18.11 19.59 9.98
C GLY A 212 18.49 18.58 8.90
N VAL A 213 18.92 17.38 9.28
CA VAL A 213 19.25 16.29 8.36
C VAL A 213 18.00 15.44 8.12
N THR A 214 17.68 15.20 6.84
CA THR A 214 16.51 14.38 6.49
C THR A 214 16.77 12.93 6.87
N ALA A 215 16.04 12.43 7.87
CA ALA A 215 16.15 11.05 8.32
C ALA A 215 14.78 10.49 8.75
N ALA A 216 14.60 9.19 8.58
CA ALA A 216 13.42 8.47 9.04
C ALA A 216 13.79 7.06 9.52
N ALA A 217 13.11 6.62 10.57
CA ALA A 217 13.09 5.23 11.00
C ALA A 217 12.33 4.36 9.98
N VAL A 218 12.85 3.17 9.66
CA VAL A 218 12.09 2.14 8.95
C VAL A 218 11.19 1.44 9.96
N LEU A 219 9.90 1.77 9.94
CA LEU A 219 8.92 1.23 10.88
C LEU A 219 8.38 -0.13 10.39
N ASN A 220 8.35 -1.12 11.27
CA ASN A 220 7.63 -2.36 11.03
C ASN A 220 6.11 -2.17 11.26
N PRO A 221 5.25 -3.14 10.87
CA PRO A 221 3.79 -2.99 11.00
C PRO A 221 3.29 -2.71 12.42
N LYS A 222 3.96 -3.27 13.45
CA LYS A 222 3.62 -3.02 14.86
C LYS A 222 3.93 -1.57 15.21
N GLU A 223 5.11 -1.08 14.85
CA GLU A 223 5.52 0.31 15.11
C GLU A 223 4.61 1.30 14.38
N VAL A 224 4.20 1.02 13.15
CA VAL A 224 3.23 1.85 12.41
C VAL A 224 1.89 1.94 13.15
N LEU A 225 1.36 0.84 13.69
CA LEU A 225 0.10 0.84 14.46
C LEU A 225 0.22 1.56 15.81
N LEU A 226 1.42 1.54 16.40
CA LEU A 226 1.70 2.16 17.69
C LEU A 226 2.27 3.58 17.59
N ASP A 227 2.53 4.07 16.37
CA ASP A 227 3.22 5.33 16.11
C ASP A 227 2.47 6.52 16.72
N PRO A 228 3.11 7.30 17.63
CA PRO A 228 2.49 8.47 18.25
C PRO A 228 2.03 9.52 17.24
N HIS A 229 2.77 9.71 16.14
CA HIS A 229 2.43 10.71 15.13
C HIS A 229 1.15 10.33 14.36
N LEU A 230 1.02 9.09 13.92
CA LEU A 230 -0.17 8.58 13.23
C LEU A 230 -1.39 8.52 14.15
N ARG A 231 -1.19 8.25 15.44
CA ARG A 231 -2.24 8.31 16.47
C ARG A 231 -2.78 9.72 16.67
N GLU A 232 -1.89 10.70 16.87
CA GLU A 232 -2.27 12.11 17.03
C GLU A 232 -2.99 12.62 15.77
N ARG A 233 -2.60 12.12 14.60
CA ARG A 233 -3.26 12.43 13.32
C ARG A 233 -4.60 11.72 13.13
N GLY A 234 -5.00 10.84 14.04
CA GLY A 234 -6.20 10.00 13.94
C GLY A 234 -6.19 9.20 12.64
N TYR A 235 -5.07 8.57 12.29
CA TYR A 235 -4.95 7.83 11.03
C TYR A 235 -5.62 6.46 11.07
N PHE A 236 -5.60 5.79 12.22
CA PHE A 236 -6.30 4.53 12.44
C PHE A 236 -7.63 4.77 13.13
N GLU A 237 -8.70 4.20 12.57
CA GLU A 237 -10.03 4.14 13.17
C GLU A 237 -10.25 2.73 13.76
N THR A 238 -11.04 2.62 14.81
CA THR A 238 -11.47 1.31 15.32
C THR A 238 -12.83 0.95 14.72
N ILE A 239 -12.90 -0.16 13.99
CA ILE A 239 -14.15 -0.72 13.47
C ILE A 239 -14.46 -2.01 14.22
N ASP A 240 -15.66 -2.11 14.79
CA ASP A 240 -16.17 -3.36 15.32
C ASP A 240 -16.77 -4.19 14.19
N GLN A 241 -16.03 -5.22 13.76
CA GLN A 241 -16.42 -6.07 12.64
C GLN A 241 -17.30 -7.22 13.17
N PRO A 242 -18.52 -7.43 12.64
CA PRO A 242 -19.39 -8.52 13.05
C PRO A 242 -18.67 -9.88 13.03
N ASP A 243 -18.86 -10.66 14.10
CA ASP A 243 -18.25 -11.98 14.33
C ASP A 243 -16.72 -12.00 14.49
N VAL A 244 -16.03 -10.85 14.35
CA VAL A 244 -14.56 -10.73 14.40
C VAL A 244 -14.09 -9.83 15.55
N GLY A 245 -14.88 -8.82 15.92
CA GLY A 245 -14.59 -7.85 16.97
C GLY A 245 -13.85 -6.59 16.48
N PRO A 246 -13.40 -5.73 17.42
CA PRO A 246 -12.77 -4.45 17.10
C PRO A 246 -11.41 -4.61 16.42
N ARG A 247 -11.19 -3.87 15.34
CA ARG A 247 -9.94 -3.84 14.56
C ARG A 247 -9.51 -2.41 14.24
N PRO A 248 -8.20 -2.10 14.33
CA PRO A 248 -7.68 -0.86 13.82
C PRO A 248 -7.64 -0.95 12.30
N VAL A 249 -8.25 0.01 11.62
CA VAL A 249 -8.21 0.12 10.16
C VAL A 249 -7.64 1.47 9.78
N PRO A 250 -6.80 1.56 8.73
CA PRO A 250 -6.43 2.85 8.18
C PRO A 250 -7.68 3.60 7.71
N ARG A 251 -7.70 4.93 7.90
CA ARG A 251 -8.70 5.78 7.25
C ARG A 251 -8.69 5.54 5.74
N GLN A 252 -9.88 5.62 5.14
CA GLN A 252 -10.07 5.44 3.68
C GLN A 252 -9.21 6.37 2.83
N THR A 253 -8.81 7.52 3.39
CA THR A 253 -7.88 8.46 2.76
C THR A 253 -6.92 9.05 3.79
N GLY A 254 -5.67 9.25 3.37
CA GLY A 254 -4.68 10.03 4.13
C GLY A 254 -4.94 11.53 4.11
N ALA A 255 -5.83 12.01 3.22
CA ALA A 255 -6.19 13.42 3.13
C ALA A 255 -7.04 13.90 4.31
N ARG A 256 -6.99 15.20 4.58
CA ARG A 256 -7.86 15.90 5.54
C ARG A 256 -8.58 17.01 4.81
N PHE A 257 -9.90 17.06 4.96
CA PHE A 257 -10.73 18.06 4.32
C PHE A 257 -11.29 19.00 5.39
N SER A 258 -11.16 20.31 5.16
CA SER A 258 -11.65 21.31 6.12
C SER A 258 -13.18 21.40 6.19
N ALA A 259 -13.87 20.90 5.15
CA ALA A 259 -15.32 21.03 5.00
C ALA A 259 -16.11 19.77 5.41
N PHE A 260 -15.45 18.62 5.54
CA PHE A 260 -16.09 17.36 5.92
C PHE A 260 -15.06 16.39 6.47
N ASP A 261 -15.50 15.51 7.35
CA ASP A 261 -14.67 14.41 7.82
C ASP A 261 -14.88 13.16 6.96
N VAL A 262 -13.79 12.43 6.69
CA VAL A 262 -13.83 11.17 5.95
C VAL A 262 -13.59 10.04 6.91
N SER A 263 -14.65 9.31 7.25
CA SER A 263 -14.59 8.16 8.14
C SER A 263 -15.28 6.95 7.53
N THR A 264 -14.89 5.76 7.97
CA THR A 264 -15.53 4.52 7.55
C THR A 264 -16.96 4.47 8.06
N ARG A 265 -17.92 4.30 7.15
CA ARG A 265 -19.36 4.45 7.46
C ARG A 265 -19.95 3.26 8.23
N ALA A 266 -19.44 2.06 7.97
CA ALA A 266 -19.96 0.81 8.49
C ALA A 266 -18.86 -0.27 8.39
N PRO A 267 -18.96 -1.36 9.19
CA PRO A 267 -18.11 -2.53 9.00
C PRO A 267 -18.28 -3.14 7.59
N ALA A 268 -17.36 -4.02 7.21
CA ALA A 268 -17.49 -4.76 5.95
C ALA A 268 -18.74 -5.65 6.01
N PRO A 269 -19.57 -5.68 4.95
CA PRO A 269 -20.82 -6.41 5.00
C PRO A 269 -20.60 -7.93 4.97
N LYS A 270 -21.52 -8.66 5.59
CA LYS A 270 -21.64 -10.11 5.42
C LYS A 270 -22.10 -10.44 4.00
N LEU A 271 -21.85 -11.68 3.58
CA LEU A 271 -22.40 -12.18 2.33
C LEU A 271 -23.93 -12.02 2.35
N GLY A 272 -24.48 -11.42 1.30
CA GLY A 272 -25.93 -11.24 1.16
C GLY A 272 -26.59 -10.26 2.13
N GLU A 273 -25.85 -9.56 3.00
CA GLU A 273 -26.41 -8.68 4.05
C GLU A 273 -27.42 -7.67 3.50
N HIS A 274 -27.12 -7.10 2.33
CA HIS A 274 -27.95 -6.07 1.70
C HIS A 274 -28.94 -6.62 0.65
N ASN A 275 -29.16 -7.95 0.56
CA ASN A 275 -30.06 -8.53 -0.43
C ASN A 275 -31.47 -7.94 -0.36
N LYS A 276 -32.08 -7.90 0.84
CA LYS A 276 -33.43 -7.33 1.02
C LYS A 276 -33.45 -5.82 0.78
N GLU A 277 -32.45 -5.09 1.27
CA GLU A 277 -32.35 -3.64 1.05
C GLU A 277 -32.37 -3.28 -0.44
N ILE A 278 -31.59 -4.00 -1.24
CA ILE A 278 -31.47 -3.71 -2.68
C ILE A 278 -32.64 -4.32 -3.47
N LEU A 279 -32.95 -5.60 -3.29
CA LEU A 279 -33.96 -6.29 -4.11
C LEU A 279 -35.39 -5.85 -3.75
N GLN A 280 -35.71 -5.74 -2.46
CA GLN A 280 -37.02 -5.29 -2.01
C GLN A 280 -37.09 -3.77 -2.00
N GLY A 281 -36.12 -3.12 -1.35
CA GLY A 281 -36.17 -1.69 -1.10
C GLY A 281 -35.94 -0.84 -2.35
N LEU A 282 -34.94 -1.18 -3.17
CA LEU A 282 -34.60 -0.41 -4.37
C LEU A 282 -35.31 -0.92 -5.63
N LEU A 283 -35.43 -2.24 -5.80
CA LEU A 283 -36.00 -2.84 -7.02
C LEU A 283 -37.49 -3.22 -6.90
N GLY A 284 -38.05 -3.21 -5.68
CA GLY A 284 -39.48 -3.40 -5.46
C GLY A 284 -39.98 -4.84 -5.58
N LEU A 285 -39.09 -5.84 -5.45
CA LEU A 285 -39.49 -7.25 -5.47
C LEU A 285 -40.38 -7.57 -4.25
N SER A 286 -41.35 -8.46 -4.43
CA SER A 286 -42.18 -8.97 -3.33
C SER A 286 -41.43 -10.00 -2.47
N ASP A 287 -41.96 -10.28 -1.28
CA ASP A 287 -41.41 -11.33 -0.40
C ASP A 287 -41.42 -12.70 -1.08
N GLU A 288 -42.45 -12.98 -1.90
CA GLU A 288 -42.56 -14.21 -2.69
C GLU A 288 -41.48 -14.30 -3.77
N GLU A 289 -41.20 -13.19 -4.47
CA GLU A 289 -40.15 -13.14 -5.49
C GLU A 289 -38.76 -13.34 -4.88
N ILE A 290 -38.49 -12.72 -3.73
CA ILE A 290 -37.23 -12.89 -2.99
C ILE A 290 -37.08 -14.33 -2.52
N SER A 291 -38.14 -14.92 -1.96
CA SER A 291 -38.16 -16.31 -1.52
C SER A 291 -37.88 -17.25 -2.70
N ALA A 292 -38.50 -17.02 -3.86
CA ALA A 292 -38.26 -17.79 -5.06
C ALA A 292 -36.81 -17.68 -5.58
N LEU A 293 -36.17 -16.50 -5.47
CA LEU A 293 -34.76 -16.34 -5.82
C LEU A 293 -33.84 -17.14 -4.88
N GLN A 294 -34.15 -17.17 -3.59
CA GLN A 294 -33.38 -17.89 -2.58
C GLN A 294 -33.55 -19.40 -2.71
N GLU A 295 -34.78 -19.89 -2.91
CA GLU A 295 -35.06 -21.31 -3.18
C GLU A 295 -34.34 -21.83 -4.43
N ARG A 296 -34.23 -20.97 -5.46
CA ARG A 296 -33.51 -21.27 -6.70
C ARG A 296 -32.00 -21.06 -6.60
N LYS A 297 -31.49 -20.65 -5.43
CA LYS A 297 -30.06 -20.37 -5.19
C LYS A 297 -29.46 -19.32 -6.12
N ILE A 298 -30.27 -18.35 -6.54
CA ILE A 298 -29.81 -17.20 -7.31
C ILE A 298 -29.19 -16.15 -6.37
N ILE A 299 -29.70 -16.08 -5.13
CA ILE A 299 -29.18 -15.25 -4.04
C ILE A 299 -28.99 -16.10 -2.78
N GLY A 300 -28.18 -15.60 -1.84
CA GLY A 300 -27.96 -16.24 -0.54
C GLY A 300 -27.17 -15.34 0.40
N ASP A 301 -27.06 -15.77 1.65
CA ASP A 301 -26.35 -15.11 2.76
C ASP A 301 -25.21 -15.97 3.35
N GLU A 302 -25.10 -17.22 2.90
CA GLU A 302 -24.01 -18.14 3.26
C GLU A 302 -23.30 -18.68 2.01
N PRO A 303 -21.97 -18.85 2.06
CA PRO A 303 -21.22 -19.39 0.92
C PRO A 303 -21.47 -20.89 0.77
N GLU A 304 -21.79 -21.34 -0.44
CA GLU A 304 -21.73 -22.77 -0.78
C GLU A 304 -20.28 -23.19 -0.97
N LEU A 305 -19.66 -23.70 0.09
CA LEU A 305 -18.28 -24.17 0.06
C LEU A 305 -18.21 -25.59 -0.51
N ALA A 306 -17.20 -25.84 -1.36
CA ALA A 306 -16.93 -27.17 -1.92
C ALA A 306 -16.49 -28.20 -0.85
N ALA A 307 -16.05 -27.72 0.33
CA ALA A 307 -15.79 -28.52 1.53
C ALA A 307 -16.65 -28.01 2.68
N GLY A 308 -17.13 -28.91 3.55
CA GLY A 308 -17.99 -28.54 4.68
C GLY A 308 -17.34 -27.50 5.61
N VAL A 309 -18.13 -26.50 6.03
CA VAL A 309 -17.72 -25.37 6.90
C VAL A 309 -17.01 -25.86 8.17
N ASP A 310 -17.35 -27.06 8.66
CA ASP A 310 -16.79 -27.66 9.87
C ASP A 310 -15.27 -27.90 9.78
N VAL A 311 -14.73 -28.22 8.60
CA VAL A 311 -13.28 -28.44 8.42
C VAL A 311 -12.52 -27.13 8.59
N MET A 312 -13.08 -26.00 8.12
CA MET A 312 -12.47 -24.68 8.27
C MET A 312 -12.63 -24.13 9.69
N ARG A 313 -13.78 -24.37 10.34
CA ARG A 313 -14.01 -23.97 11.74
C ARG A 313 -13.05 -24.66 12.72
N MET A 314 -12.66 -25.90 12.43
CA MET A 314 -11.74 -26.67 13.27
C MET A 314 -10.39 -25.95 13.50
N PHE A 315 -9.84 -25.29 12.47
CA PHE A 315 -8.58 -24.55 12.60
C PHE A 315 -8.77 -23.19 13.29
N VAL A 316 -9.89 -22.50 13.06
CA VAL A 316 -10.16 -21.16 13.62
C VAL A 316 -10.40 -21.19 15.15
N GLN A 317 -10.77 -22.36 15.71
CA GLN A 317 -11.04 -22.52 17.14
C GLN A 317 -9.82 -22.90 17.98
N TRP A 318 -8.65 -23.09 17.37
CA TRP A 318 -7.45 -23.41 18.14
C TRP A 318 -7.04 -22.21 19.01
N PRO A 319 -6.62 -22.44 20.27
CA PRO A 319 -6.05 -21.39 21.11
C PRO A 319 -4.89 -20.70 20.39
N THR A 320 -4.72 -19.39 20.57
CA THR A 320 -3.58 -18.65 19.98
C THR A 320 -2.23 -19.22 20.42
N THR A 321 -2.17 -19.86 21.59
CA THR A 321 -0.99 -20.60 22.07
C THR A 321 -0.62 -21.78 21.19
N THR A 322 -1.59 -22.45 20.56
CA THR A 322 -1.34 -23.53 19.59
C THR A 322 -0.66 -22.98 18.34
N PHE A 323 -1.10 -21.83 17.83
CA PHE A 323 -0.44 -21.16 16.71
C PHE A 323 0.97 -20.66 17.05
N LEU A 324 1.20 -20.21 18.29
CA LEU A 324 2.54 -19.87 18.79
C LEU A 324 3.47 -21.11 18.78
N GLN A 325 3.01 -22.25 19.28
CA GLN A 325 3.78 -23.50 19.30
C GLN A 325 4.11 -24.03 17.90
N MET A 326 3.25 -23.75 16.92
CA MET A 326 3.47 -24.10 15.52
C MET A 326 4.38 -23.12 14.77
N GLY A 327 4.77 -22.01 15.39
CA GLY A 327 5.53 -20.94 14.74
C GLY A 327 4.71 -20.09 13.76
N ALA A 328 3.38 -20.23 13.75
CA ALA A 328 2.48 -19.42 12.93
C ALA A 328 2.27 -18.01 13.51
N VAL A 329 2.53 -17.83 14.81
CA VAL A 329 2.56 -16.54 15.52
C VAL A 329 3.94 -16.42 16.19
N ALA A 330 4.61 -15.28 16.04
CA ALA A 330 5.97 -15.10 16.57
C ALA A 330 6.02 -14.93 18.10
N ALA A 331 5.06 -14.19 18.68
CA ALA A 331 4.97 -13.94 20.12
C ALA A 331 3.54 -13.57 20.53
N LEU A 332 3.23 -13.71 21.82
CA LEU A 332 2.00 -13.21 22.43
C LEU A 332 2.36 -12.11 23.42
N GLU A 333 1.96 -10.88 23.09
CA GLU A 333 2.09 -9.72 23.98
C GLU A 333 0.75 -9.48 24.68
N PRO A 334 0.63 -9.75 25.99
CA PRO A 334 -0.65 -9.75 26.69
C PRO A 334 -1.37 -8.40 26.65
N ASP A 335 -0.63 -7.30 26.64
CA ASP A 335 -1.11 -5.92 26.67
C ASP A 335 -1.23 -5.29 25.27
N TYR A 336 -0.92 -6.00 24.18
CA TYR A 336 -0.92 -5.41 22.84
C TYR A 336 -2.28 -4.84 22.42
N LYS A 337 -3.38 -5.50 22.79
CA LYS A 337 -4.73 -4.96 22.53
C LYS A 337 -5.01 -3.69 23.34
N GLN A 338 -4.51 -3.62 24.57
CA GLN A 338 -4.60 -2.43 25.40
C GLN A 338 -3.78 -1.28 24.79
N GLN A 339 -2.56 -1.57 24.31
CA GLN A 339 -1.72 -0.60 23.62
C GLN A 339 -2.42 -0.03 22.38
N LEU A 340 -3.20 -0.85 21.66
CA LEU A 340 -4.01 -0.42 20.50
C LEU A 340 -5.36 0.24 20.88
N GLY A 341 -5.72 0.29 22.16
CA GLY A 341 -7.03 0.80 22.60
C GLY A 341 -8.21 -0.07 22.14
N LEU A 342 -7.99 -1.37 21.92
CA LEU A 342 -9.00 -2.32 21.41
C LEU A 342 -9.72 -3.12 22.50
N GLU A 343 -9.39 -2.91 23.78
CA GLU A 343 -10.14 -3.54 24.85
C GLU A 343 -11.58 -3.01 24.84
N GLN A 344 -12.54 -3.93 24.71
CA GLN A 344 -13.93 -3.61 25.04
C GLN A 344 -13.92 -3.08 26.48
N LYS A 345 -14.56 -1.93 26.72
CA LYS A 345 -15.00 -1.59 28.07
C LYS A 345 -15.81 -2.80 28.56
N ALA A 346 -15.23 -3.60 29.44
CA ALA A 346 -15.92 -4.71 30.05
C ALA A 346 -17.02 -4.12 30.94
N GLY A 347 -18.25 -4.12 30.42
CA GLY A 347 -19.47 -3.76 31.15
C GLY A 347 -19.85 -2.27 31.10
N GLU A 348 -20.84 -1.96 30.27
CA GLU A 348 -22.03 -1.18 30.64
C GLU A 348 -23.27 -1.86 30.05
#